data_AF-A0A9D5G788-F1
#
_entry.id   AF-A0A9D5G788-F1
#
_cell.length_a   1.000
_cell.length_b   1.000
_cell.length_c   1.000
_cell.angle_alpha   90.00
_cell.angle_beta   90.00
_cell.angle_gamma   90.00
#
_symmetry.space_group_name_H-M   'P 1'
#
loop_
_entity.id
_entity.type
_entity.pdbx_description
1 polymer ?
#
loop_
_entity_poly.entity_id
_entity_poly.type
_entity_poly.pdbx_seq_one_letter_code
_entity_poly.pdbx_strand_id
1 'polypeptide(L)'
;MSMWEPFSEPARSLIVSAQQIAKTAGHGYIGTEHILCALVQSDSEVGRLVAGAVDRAAIEANCTNGPGAVQEMAFSQDAKRVIEIAFENARRLGDMYIGTKHLALGILDITEPSSLLPGTDIAALRTALDSVAESPNISTKVWRQVAGDAHLHSVAASLHRSITSSRELMQTGTRVTLSIALPDEPERSWTWRRGDEGAT
;
A
#
# COMPACT_ATOMS: atom_id res chain seq x y z
N MET A 1 -18.59 10.30 0.91
CA MET A 1 -17.25 9.74 1.15
C MET A 1 -16.72 9.22 -0.16
N SER A 2 -15.50 9.62 -0.51
CA SER A 2 -14.80 9.16 -1.73
C SER A 2 -14.31 7.73 -1.51
N MET A 3 -14.40 6.88 -2.53
CA MET A 3 -13.86 5.50 -2.52
C MET A 3 -12.40 5.44 -2.06
N TRP A 4 -11.63 6.52 -2.27
CA TRP A 4 -10.20 6.59 -2.04
C TRP A 4 -9.81 7.10 -0.65
N GLU A 5 -10.74 7.67 0.12
CA GLU A 5 -10.47 8.18 1.47
C GLU A 5 -9.79 7.15 2.39
N PRO A 6 -10.20 5.87 2.44
CA PRO A 6 -9.57 4.91 3.35
C PRO A 6 -8.19 4.43 2.88
N PHE A 7 -7.75 4.70 1.63
CA PHE A 7 -6.49 4.19 1.11
C PHE A 7 -5.31 5.11 1.42
N SER A 8 -4.15 4.53 1.77
CA SER A 8 -2.88 5.26 1.82
C SER A 8 -2.44 5.68 0.42
N GLU A 9 -1.52 6.64 0.31
CA GLU A 9 -1.03 7.08 -1.00
C GLU A 9 -0.35 5.95 -1.79
N PRO A 10 0.54 5.12 -1.19
CA PRO A 10 1.10 3.97 -1.88
C PRO A 10 0.05 2.98 -2.37
N ALA A 11 -1.01 2.75 -1.60
CA ALA A 11 -2.10 1.87 -2.01
C ALA A 11 -2.92 2.45 -3.18
N ARG A 12 -3.17 3.77 -3.19
CA ARG A 12 -3.80 4.45 -4.34
C ARG A 12 -2.93 4.34 -5.58
N SER A 13 -1.63 4.64 -5.46
CA SER A 13 -0.67 4.50 -6.56
C SER A 13 -0.62 3.07 -7.10
N LEU A 14 -0.65 2.07 -6.23
CA LEU A 14 -0.69 0.66 -6.62
C LEU A 14 -1.93 0.33 -7.48
N ILE A 15 -3.12 0.81 -7.09
CA ILE A 15 -4.35 0.58 -7.85
C ILE A 15 -4.32 1.32 -9.19
N VAL A 16 -3.77 2.53 -9.24
CA VAL A 16 -3.55 3.27 -10.49
C VAL A 16 -2.58 2.50 -11.40
N SER A 17 -1.52 1.93 -10.86
CA SER A 17 -0.61 1.06 -11.61
C SER A 17 -1.32 -0.18 -12.15
N ALA A 18 -2.18 -0.83 -11.35
CA ALA A 18 -2.99 -1.96 -11.80
C ALA A 18 -3.92 -1.59 -12.97
N GLN A 19 -4.56 -0.41 -12.91
CA GLN A 19 -5.36 0.12 -14.01
C GLN A 19 -4.51 0.35 -15.28
N GLN A 20 -3.30 0.90 -15.12
CA GLN A 20 -2.41 1.13 -16.25
C GLN A 20 -1.91 -0.18 -16.87
N ILE A 21 -1.61 -1.19 -16.05
CA ILE A 21 -1.26 -2.55 -16.52
C ILE A 21 -2.42 -3.14 -17.32
N ALA A 22 -3.65 -3.11 -16.79
CA ALA A 22 -4.84 -3.60 -17.49
C ALA A 22 -5.03 -2.90 -18.86
N LYS A 23 -4.88 -1.58 -18.88
CA LYS A 23 -4.99 -0.77 -20.09
C LYS A 23 -3.94 -1.13 -21.14
N THR A 24 -2.68 -1.23 -20.72
CA THR A 24 -1.55 -1.60 -21.59
C THR A 24 -1.71 -3.03 -22.11
N ALA A 25 -2.22 -3.93 -21.28
CA ALA A 25 -2.54 -5.30 -21.65
C ALA A 25 -3.72 -5.38 -22.63
N GLY A 26 -4.59 -4.35 -22.71
CA GLY A 26 -5.80 -4.39 -23.52
C GLY A 26 -6.97 -5.13 -22.85
N HIS A 27 -6.95 -5.24 -21.52
CA HIS A 27 -8.05 -5.78 -20.72
C HIS A 27 -9.09 -4.68 -20.41
N GLY A 28 -10.38 -5.00 -20.59
CA GLY A 28 -11.50 -4.10 -20.31
C GLY A 28 -11.92 -4.01 -18.83
N TYR A 29 -11.12 -4.58 -17.92
CA TYR A 29 -11.43 -4.66 -16.49
C TYR A 29 -10.14 -4.66 -15.66
N ILE A 30 -10.25 -4.31 -14.37
CA ILE A 30 -9.16 -4.42 -13.39
C ILE A 30 -9.36 -5.71 -12.58
N GLY A 31 -8.63 -6.76 -12.93
CA GLY A 31 -8.60 -8.04 -12.21
C GLY A 31 -7.60 -8.11 -11.07
N THR A 32 -7.63 -9.22 -10.33
CA THR A 32 -6.68 -9.51 -9.24
C THR A 32 -5.26 -9.70 -9.78
N GLU A 33 -5.13 -10.21 -11.01
CA GLU A 33 -3.88 -10.34 -11.75
C GLU A 33 -3.17 -9.00 -11.92
N HIS A 34 -3.91 -7.92 -12.20
CA HIS A 34 -3.32 -6.59 -12.37
C HIS A 34 -2.87 -5.98 -11.04
N ILE A 35 -3.62 -6.23 -9.97
CA ILE A 35 -3.22 -5.78 -8.61
C ILE A 35 -1.96 -6.52 -8.17
N LEU A 36 -1.90 -7.83 -8.41
CA LEU A 36 -0.74 -8.66 -8.10
C LEU A 36 0.49 -8.25 -8.93
N CYS A 37 0.31 -7.98 -10.22
CA CYS A 37 1.38 -7.49 -11.08
C CYS A 37 1.89 -6.11 -10.64
N ALA A 38 1.00 -5.21 -10.26
CA ALA A 38 1.38 -3.93 -9.67
C ALA A 38 2.18 -4.09 -8.35
N LEU A 39 1.84 -5.09 -7.52
CA LEU A 39 2.60 -5.40 -6.30
C LEU A 39 4.01 -5.91 -6.65
N VAL A 40 4.11 -6.87 -7.56
CA VAL A 40 5.40 -7.47 -7.97
C VAL A 40 6.32 -6.46 -8.67
N GLN A 41 5.75 -5.45 -9.34
CA GLN A 41 6.49 -4.34 -9.95
C GLN A 41 6.79 -3.19 -8.99
N SER A 42 6.25 -3.20 -7.77
CA SER A 42 6.42 -2.13 -6.80
C SER A 42 7.76 -2.23 -6.08
N ASP A 43 8.48 -1.11 -6.00
CA ASP A 43 9.69 -0.98 -5.17
C ASP A 43 9.39 -0.79 -3.66
N SER A 44 8.14 -0.98 -3.24
CA SER A 44 7.77 -0.98 -1.82
C SER A 44 8.33 -2.21 -1.10
N GLU A 45 8.42 -2.16 0.22
CA GLU A 45 8.80 -3.32 1.03
C GLU A 45 7.84 -4.49 0.82
N VAL A 46 6.54 -4.22 0.81
CA VAL A 46 5.50 -5.20 0.49
C VAL A 46 5.70 -5.78 -0.91
N GLY A 47 5.94 -4.93 -1.91
CA GLY A 47 6.19 -5.35 -3.29
C GLY A 47 7.37 -6.30 -3.42
N ARG A 48 8.50 -5.97 -2.76
CA ARG A 48 9.69 -6.84 -2.72
C ARG A 48 9.42 -8.19 -2.04
N LEU A 49 8.66 -8.21 -0.95
CA LEU A 49 8.29 -9.46 -0.28
C LEU A 49 7.42 -10.34 -1.18
N VAL A 50 6.41 -9.77 -1.83
CA VAL A 50 5.56 -10.50 -2.77
C VAL A 50 6.39 -11.00 -3.95
N ALA A 51 7.21 -10.15 -4.57
CA ALA A 51 8.06 -10.52 -5.69
C ALA A 51 9.08 -11.63 -5.36
N GLY A 52 9.57 -11.67 -4.11
CA GLY A 52 10.49 -12.71 -3.64
C GLY A 52 9.82 -14.05 -3.31
N ALA A 53 8.50 -14.10 -3.19
CA ALA A 53 7.72 -15.28 -2.81
C ALA A 53 6.97 -15.96 -3.98
N VAL A 54 6.98 -15.33 -5.16
CA VAL A 54 6.22 -15.78 -6.34
C VAL A 54 7.13 -15.98 -7.54
N ASP A 55 6.70 -16.78 -8.52
CA ASP A 55 7.31 -16.76 -9.85
C ASP A 55 6.88 -15.49 -10.59
N ARG A 56 7.72 -14.46 -10.52
CA ARG A 56 7.48 -13.16 -11.15
C ARG A 56 7.20 -13.28 -12.65
N ALA A 57 7.90 -14.15 -13.37
CA ALA A 57 7.70 -14.29 -14.81
C ALA A 57 6.31 -14.89 -15.12
N ALA A 58 5.87 -15.85 -14.30
CA ALA A 58 4.52 -16.41 -14.42
C ALA A 58 3.43 -15.36 -14.12
N ILE A 59 3.62 -14.52 -13.09
CA ILE A 59 2.67 -13.43 -12.77
C ILE A 59 2.60 -12.40 -13.91
N GLU A 60 3.75 -11.95 -14.40
CA GLU A 60 3.83 -10.93 -15.46
C GLU A 60 3.23 -11.45 -16.79
N ALA A 61 3.40 -12.73 -17.11
CA ALA A 61 2.80 -13.35 -18.29
C ALA A 61 1.27 -13.24 -18.32
N ASN A 62 0.61 -13.39 -17.16
CA ASN A 62 -0.84 -13.27 -17.02
C ASN A 62 -1.38 -11.84 -17.21
N CYS A 63 -0.47 -10.85 -17.27
CA CYS A 63 -0.81 -9.43 -17.39
C CYS A 63 -0.52 -8.87 -18.79
N THR A 64 -0.44 -9.75 -19.80
CA THR A 64 -0.18 -9.39 -21.19
C THR A 64 -1.22 -10.03 -22.11
N ASN A 65 -1.42 -9.47 -23.31
CA ASN A 65 -2.23 -10.04 -24.40
C ASN A 65 -3.76 -10.10 -24.18
N GLY A 66 -4.37 -8.99 -23.80
CA GLY A 66 -5.81 -8.83 -23.78
C GLY A 66 -6.45 -8.75 -25.17
N PRO A 67 -7.77 -9.02 -25.27
CA PRO A 67 -8.49 -9.10 -26.55
C PRO A 67 -8.61 -7.77 -27.30
N GLY A 68 -8.17 -6.66 -26.71
CA GLY A 68 -8.22 -5.33 -27.31
C GLY A 68 -9.61 -4.69 -27.28
N ALA A 69 -9.62 -3.37 -27.43
CA ALA A 69 -10.72 -2.42 -27.18
C ALA A 69 -11.00 -2.15 -25.68
N VAL A 70 -10.71 -0.92 -25.24
CA VAL A 70 -10.85 -0.47 -23.85
C VAL A 70 -12.02 0.51 -23.76
N GLN A 71 -13.03 0.20 -22.95
CA GLN A 71 -14.03 1.15 -22.41
C GLN A 71 -13.74 1.39 -20.92
N GLU A 72 -14.55 2.20 -20.24
CA GLU A 72 -14.44 2.45 -18.79
C GLU A 72 -14.16 1.15 -18.02
N MET A 73 -12.96 1.07 -17.42
CA MET A 73 -12.53 -0.14 -16.72
C MET A 73 -13.11 -0.15 -15.30
N ALA A 74 -13.95 -1.15 -15.03
CA ALA A 74 -14.40 -1.47 -13.68
C ALA A 74 -13.53 -2.59 -13.08
N PHE A 75 -13.51 -2.67 -11.75
CA PHE A 75 -12.96 -3.84 -11.07
C PHE A 75 -13.79 -5.09 -11.35
N SER A 76 -13.12 -6.23 -11.55
CA SER A 76 -13.75 -7.56 -11.51
C SER A 76 -14.40 -7.82 -10.13
N GLN A 77 -15.28 -8.83 -10.05
CA GLN A 77 -15.88 -9.21 -8.76
C GLN A 77 -14.80 -9.65 -7.76
N ASP A 78 -13.82 -10.43 -8.20
CA ASP A 78 -12.73 -10.89 -7.32
C ASP A 78 -11.82 -9.74 -6.88
N ALA A 79 -11.54 -8.76 -7.76
CA ALA A 79 -10.77 -7.57 -7.37
C ALA A 79 -11.52 -6.70 -6.35
N LYS A 80 -12.85 -6.57 -6.47
CA LYS A 80 -13.67 -5.91 -5.44
C LYS A 80 -13.60 -6.66 -4.11
N ARG A 81 -13.67 -7.99 -4.17
CA ARG A 81 -13.53 -8.84 -2.98
C ARG A 81 -12.16 -8.71 -2.32
N VAL A 82 -11.07 -8.63 -3.09
CA VAL A 82 -9.73 -8.32 -2.55
C VAL A 82 -9.74 -7.01 -1.78
N ILE A 83 -10.39 -5.96 -2.30
CA ILE A 83 -10.48 -4.66 -1.64
C ILE A 83 -11.31 -4.74 -0.34
N GLU A 84 -12.43 -5.47 -0.35
CA GLU A 84 -13.26 -5.71 0.84
C GLU A 84 -12.47 -6.43 1.93
N ILE A 85 -11.76 -7.50 1.56
CA ILE A 85 -10.91 -8.27 2.47
C ILE A 85 -9.71 -7.44 2.95
N ALA A 86 -9.15 -6.57 2.10
CA ALA A 86 -8.10 -5.64 2.51
C ALA A 86 -8.59 -4.68 3.61
N PHE A 87 -9.83 -4.20 3.51
CA PHE A 87 -10.44 -3.40 4.56
C PHE A 87 -10.64 -4.19 5.86
N GLU A 88 -11.06 -5.45 5.78
CA GLU A 88 -11.17 -6.33 6.94
C GLU A 88 -9.81 -6.62 7.59
N ASN A 89 -8.77 -6.84 6.78
CA ASN A 89 -7.40 -7.02 7.25
C ASN A 89 -6.86 -5.77 7.94
N ALA A 90 -7.09 -4.58 7.38
CA ALA A 90 -6.74 -3.32 8.03
C ALA A 90 -7.39 -3.22 9.42
N ARG A 91 -8.70 -3.51 9.51
CA ARG A 91 -9.43 -3.50 10.78
C ARG A 91 -8.91 -4.55 11.76
N ARG A 92 -8.61 -5.76 11.30
CA ARG A 92 -8.05 -6.86 12.13
C ARG A 92 -6.69 -6.48 12.71
N LEU A 93 -5.86 -5.78 11.93
CA LEU A 93 -4.53 -5.34 12.33
C LEU A 93 -4.55 -4.02 13.13
N GLY A 94 -5.71 -3.39 13.29
CA GLY A 94 -5.87 -2.13 14.01
C GLY A 94 -5.49 -0.89 13.19
N ASP A 95 -5.28 -1.05 11.88
CA ASP A 95 -4.93 0.03 10.97
C ASP A 95 -6.19 0.80 10.54
N MET A 96 -6.15 2.13 10.66
CA MET A 96 -7.27 3.02 10.29
C MET A 96 -7.31 3.36 8.79
N TYR A 97 -6.52 2.66 7.97
CA TYR A 97 -6.35 2.88 6.54
C TYR A 97 -6.02 1.57 5.81
N ILE A 98 -6.25 1.52 4.51
CA ILE A 98 -5.87 0.44 3.61
C ILE A 98 -4.52 0.77 2.98
N GLY A 99 -3.49 -0.01 3.29
CA GLY A 99 -2.16 0.09 2.70
C GLY A 99 -1.89 -1.03 1.69
N THR A 100 -0.68 -1.08 1.14
CA THR A 100 -0.30 -2.11 0.16
C THR A 100 -0.22 -3.50 0.81
N LYS A 101 0.15 -3.58 2.10
CA LYS A 101 0.11 -4.81 2.91
C LYS A 101 -1.32 -5.37 2.95
N HIS A 102 -2.30 -4.50 3.19
CA HIS A 102 -3.70 -4.91 3.26
C HIS A 102 -4.21 -5.44 1.92
N LEU A 103 -3.82 -4.81 0.81
CA LEU A 103 -4.12 -5.31 -0.54
C LEU A 103 -3.45 -6.66 -0.82
N ALA A 104 -2.19 -6.83 -0.45
CA ALA A 104 -1.47 -8.10 -0.59
C ALA A 104 -2.14 -9.21 0.25
N LEU A 105 -2.46 -8.95 1.52
CA LEU A 105 -3.20 -9.87 2.37
C LEU A 105 -4.58 -10.20 1.79
N GLY A 106 -5.26 -9.21 1.21
CA GLY A 106 -6.53 -9.39 0.51
C GLY A 106 -6.43 -10.40 -0.64
N ILE A 107 -5.33 -10.41 -1.40
CA ILE A 107 -5.06 -11.41 -2.44
C ILE A 107 -4.84 -12.80 -1.83
N LEU A 108 -4.12 -12.90 -0.71
CA LEU A 108 -3.88 -14.19 -0.05
C LEU A 108 -5.15 -14.80 0.58
N ASP A 109 -6.16 -13.98 0.85
CA ASP A 109 -7.40 -14.34 1.56
C ASP A 109 -8.60 -14.56 0.63
N ILE A 110 -8.45 -14.43 -0.69
CA ILE A 110 -9.53 -14.81 -1.62
C ILE A 110 -9.72 -16.33 -1.64
N THR A 111 -10.85 -16.80 -2.17
CA THR A 111 -11.25 -18.21 -2.13
C THR A 111 -10.23 -19.17 -2.78
N GLU A 112 -9.40 -18.73 -3.73
CA GLU A 112 -8.48 -19.60 -4.49
C GLU A 112 -7.12 -18.93 -4.80
N PRO A 113 -6.30 -18.59 -3.80
CA PRO A 113 -5.04 -17.86 -4.03
C PRO A 113 -4.00 -18.72 -4.76
N SER A 114 -4.11 -20.06 -4.67
CA SER A 114 -3.20 -21.02 -5.32
C SER A 114 -3.22 -20.93 -6.85
N SER A 115 -4.35 -20.54 -7.43
CA SER A 115 -4.48 -20.31 -8.88
C SER A 115 -3.73 -19.06 -9.35
N LEU A 116 -3.65 -18.03 -8.49
CA LEU A 116 -2.95 -16.78 -8.74
C LEU A 116 -1.48 -16.83 -8.32
N LEU A 117 -1.16 -17.63 -7.30
CA LEU A 117 0.15 -17.73 -6.66
C LEU A 117 0.64 -19.18 -6.65
N PRO A 118 0.83 -19.81 -7.83
CA PRO A 118 1.21 -21.21 -7.91
C PRO A 118 2.59 -21.42 -7.29
N GLY A 119 2.70 -22.40 -6.39
CA GLY A 119 3.96 -22.77 -5.74
C GLY A 119 4.43 -21.80 -4.63
N THR A 120 3.66 -20.77 -4.31
CA THR A 120 3.97 -19.84 -3.22
C THR A 120 3.62 -20.45 -1.87
N ASP A 121 4.55 -20.34 -0.90
CA ASP A 121 4.25 -20.60 0.51
C ASP A 121 3.41 -19.44 1.08
N ILE A 122 2.09 -19.59 0.99
CA ILE A 122 1.12 -18.58 1.43
C ILE A 122 1.25 -18.28 2.93
N ALA A 123 1.57 -19.28 3.76
CA ALA A 123 1.70 -19.11 5.20
C ALA A 123 2.94 -18.29 5.57
N ALA A 124 4.08 -18.60 4.92
CA ALA A 124 5.31 -17.83 5.09
C ALA A 124 5.16 -16.39 4.58
N LEU A 125 4.57 -16.21 3.39
CA LEU A 125 4.34 -14.87 2.82
C LEU A 125 3.40 -14.05 3.71
N ARG A 126 2.33 -14.64 4.24
CA ARG A 126 1.44 -13.96 5.20
C ARG A 126 2.18 -13.50 6.45
N THR A 127 3.00 -14.38 7.03
CA THR A 127 3.78 -14.06 8.24
C THR A 127 4.75 -12.90 7.97
N ALA A 128 5.41 -12.90 6.80
CA ALA A 128 6.25 -11.79 6.39
C ALA A 128 5.45 -10.49 6.23
N LEU A 129 4.28 -10.53 5.59
CA LEU A 129 3.41 -9.36 5.41
C LEU A 129 2.86 -8.82 6.73
N ASP A 130 2.42 -9.68 7.66
CA ASP A 130 1.93 -9.26 8.98
C ASP A 130 3.02 -8.55 9.80
N SER A 131 4.30 -8.83 9.54
CA SER A 131 5.45 -8.16 10.19
C SER A 131 5.82 -6.79 9.58
N VAL A 132 5.27 -6.43 8.41
CA VAL A 132 5.57 -5.15 7.77
C VAL A 132 4.85 -4.01 8.49
N ALA A 133 5.63 -3.10 9.06
CA ALA A 133 5.13 -1.83 9.56
C ALA A 133 4.88 -0.87 8.38
N GLU A 134 3.65 -0.85 7.85
CA GLU A 134 3.29 0.18 6.88
C GLU A 134 3.12 1.54 7.54
N SER A 135 3.70 2.56 6.93
CA SER A 135 3.61 3.94 7.39
C SER A 135 2.66 4.72 6.49
N PRO A 136 1.51 5.21 7.00
CA PRO A 136 0.44 5.70 6.14
C PRO A 136 0.62 7.06 5.43
N ASN A 137 1.68 7.84 5.70
CA ASN A 137 2.11 9.08 5.00
C ASN A 137 3.01 9.96 5.90
N ILE A 138 3.94 9.37 6.65
CA ILE A 138 5.04 10.17 7.22
C ILE A 138 6.29 9.58 6.61
N SER A 139 7.20 10.46 6.16
CA SER A 139 8.51 10.09 5.65
C SER A 139 9.10 8.95 6.49
N THR A 140 9.49 7.85 5.83
CA THR A 140 10.11 6.68 6.46
C THR A 140 11.32 7.07 7.33
N LYS A 141 11.92 8.25 7.10
CA LYS A 141 12.96 8.87 7.91
C LYS A 141 12.50 9.27 9.32
N VAL A 142 11.33 9.89 9.46
CA VAL A 142 10.78 10.27 10.77
C VAL A 142 10.40 9.01 11.55
N TRP A 143 9.76 8.03 10.89
CA TRP A 143 9.43 6.75 11.51
C TRP A 143 10.66 5.98 11.99
N ARG A 144 11.73 5.89 11.18
CA ARG A 144 12.99 5.25 11.60
C ARG A 144 13.62 5.92 12.82
N GLN A 145 13.47 7.24 12.93
CA GLN A 145 14.05 8.02 14.04
C GLN A 145 13.25 7.92 15.34
N VAL A 146 11.97 7.53 15.28
CA VAL A 146 11.10 7.38 16.47
C VAL A 146 10.71 5.94 16.79
N ALA A 147 11.03 4.97 15.93
CA ALA A 147 10.64 3.56 16.10
C ALA A 147 11.20 2.89 17.37
N GLY A 148 12.30 3.41 17.94
CA GLY A 148 12.87 2.92 19.19
C GLY A 148 12.21 3.47 20.47
N ASP A 149 11.26 4.40 20.35
CA ASP A 149 10.63 5.09 21.47
C ASP A 149 9.10 5.00 21.37
N ALA A 150 8.48 4.24 22.28
CA ALA A 150 7.04 3.97 22.28
C ALA A 150 6.18 5.23 22.46
N HIS A 151 6.68 6.25 23.19
CA HIS A 151 5.95 7.50 23.39
C HIS A 151 6.00 8.36 22.13
N LEU A 152 7.19 8.53 21.55
CA LEU A 152 7.35 9.27 20.29
C LEU A 152 6.60 8.58 19.14
N HIS A 153 6.53 7.25 19.14
CA HIS A 153 5.72 6.49 18.19
C HIS A 153 4.23 6.82 18.29
N SER A 154 3.68 6.89 19.52
CA SER A 154 2.27 7.26 19.75
C SER A 154 1.96 8.71 19.34
N VAL A 155 2.88 9.64 19.60
CA VAL A 155 2.76 11.04 19.17
C VAL A 155 2.81 11.14 17.65
N ALA A 156 3.76 10.46 17.00
CA ALA A 156 3.87 10.41 15.54
C ALA A 156 2.61 9.82 14.89
N ALA A 157 2.05 8.75 15.46
CA ALA A 157 0.79 8.16 15.00
C ALA A 157 -0.40 9.11 15.16
N SER A 158 -0.45 9.88 16.26
CA SER A 158 -1.51 10.87 16.49
C SER A 158 -1.45 12.04 15.54
N LEU A 159 -0.24 12.53 15.29
CA LEU A 159 0.02 13.61 14.36
C LEU A 159 -0.23 13.17 12.91
N HIS A 160 0.11 11.92 12.59
CA HIS A 160 -0.25 11.29 11.33
C HIS A 160 -1.76 11.37 11.07
N ARG A 161 -2.59 10.97 12.05
CA ARG A 161 -4.06 11.05 11.92
C ARG A 161 -4.52 12.47 11.61
N SER A 162 -3.93 13.48 12.24
CA SER A 162 -4.24 14.89 11.97
C SER A 162 -3.80 15.33 10.57
N ILE A 163 -2.59 14.97 10.13
CA ILE A 163 -2.08 15.32 8.80
C ILE A 163 -2.92 14.68 7.69
N THR A 164 -3.21 13.38 7.79
CA THR A 164 -3.93 12.64 6.75
C THR A 164 -5.40 13.01 6.67
N SER A 165 -5.96 13.57 7.74
CA SER A 165 -7.31 14.16 7.73
C SER A 165 -7.37 15.57 7.10
N SER A 166 -6.23 16.21 6.84
CA SER A 166 -6.15 17.58 6.33
C SER A 166 -5.92 17.63 4.81
N ARG A 167 -6.92 18.12 4.08
CA ARG A 167 -6.88 18.26 2.61
C ARG A 167 -5.78 19.23 2.11
N GLU A 168 -5.38 20.19 2.94
CA GLU A 168 -4.33 21.16 2.63
C GLU A 168 -2.92 20.56 2.78
N LEU A 169 -2.72 19.75 3.84
CA LEU A 169 -1.46 19.06 4.08
C LEU A 169 -1.23 17.91 3.10
N MET A 170 -2.29 17.45 2.43
CA MET A 170 -2.28 16.44 1.39
C MET A 170 -2.05 17.01 -0.03
N GLN A 171 -1.46 18.20 -0.18
CA GLN A 171 -1.08 18.76 -1.48
C GLN A 171 0.41 18.52 -1.79
N THR A 172 0.73 18.16 -3.03
CA THR A 172 2.12 17.92 -3.47
C THR A 172 2.96 19.18 -3.34
N GLY A 173 4.18 19.07 -2.81
CA GLY A 173 5.06 20.22 -2.57
C GLY A 173 4.82 20.96 -1.25
N THR A 174 3.75 20.63 -0.52
CA THR A 174 3.52 21.14 0.84
C THR A 174 4.65 20.68 1.75
N ARG A 175 5.26 21.65 2.44
CA ARG A 175 6.29 21.40 3.43
C ARG A 175 5.63 21.25 4.81
N VAL A 176 5.88 20.13 5.45
CA VAL A 176 5.37 19.81 6.78
C VAL A 176 6.55 19.78 7.74
N THR A 177 6.41 20.48 8.87
CA THR A 177 7.36 20.41 9.98
C THR A 177 6.64 19.84 11.18
N LEU A 178 7.16 18.73 11.71
CA LEU A 178 6.78 18.18 13.01
C LEU A 178 7.80 18.64 14.03
N SER A 179 7.37 19.37 15.05
CA SER A 179 8.18 19.59 16.24
C SER A 179 7.56 18.88 17.43
N ILE A 180 8.38 18.15 18.18
CA ILE A 180 7.99 17.51 19.44
C ILE A 180 8.88 18.09 20.53
N ALA A 181 8.25 18.68 21.55
CA ALA A 181 8.88 19.05 22.80
C ALA A 181 8.43 18.05 23.87
N LEU A 182 9.38 17.29 24.43
CA LEU A 182 9.14 16.45 25.60
C LEU A 182 9.55 17.21 26.87
N PRO A 183 8.95 16.90 28.03
CA PRO A 183 9.42 17.45 29.30
C PRO A 183 10.90 17.11 29.49
N ASP A 184 11.71 18.10 29.87
CA ASP A 184 13.15 17.96 30.15
C ASP A 184 14.04 17.49 28.98
N GLU A 185 13.55 17.52 27.75
CA GLU A 185 14.35 17.25 26.54
C GLU A 185 14.35 18.44 25.58
N PRO A 186 15.42 18.63 24.78
CA PRO A 186 15.42 19.61 23.71
C PRO A 186 14.34 19.28 22.66
N GLU A 187 13.66 20.32 22.18
CA GLU A 187 12.70 20.21 21.08
C GLU A 187 13.36 19.56 19.86
N ARG A 188 12.70 18.55 19.31
CA ARG A 188 13.15 17.86 18.11
C ARG A 188 12.21 18.22 16.97
N SER A 189 12.79 18.68 15.86
CA SER A 189 12.02 19.06 14.69
C SER A 189 12.46 18.30 13.44
N TRP A 190 11.47 17.86 12.67
CA TRP A 190 11.65 17.19 11.40
C TRP A 190 10.82 17.89 10.34
N THR A 191 11.46 18.29 9.26
CA THR A 191 10.79 18.93 8.12
C THR A 191 10.92 18.04 6.90
N TRP A 192 9.82 17.81 6.21
CA TRP A 192 9.80 17.11 4.93
C TRP A 192 8.87 17.82 3.95
N ARG A 193 9.04 17.56 2.65
CA ARG A 193 8.03 17.90 1.65
C ARG A 193 7.30 16.65 1.20
N ARG A 194 5.99 16.78 1.00
CA ARG A 194 5.17 15.72 0.41
C ARG A 194 5.66 15.48 -1.02
N GLY A 195 6.20 14.27 -1.28
CA GLY A 195 6.83 13.87 -2.55
C GLY A 195 8.33 13.54 -2.47
N ASP A 196 9.03 13.95 -1.40
CA ASP A 196 10.47 13.65 -1.20
C ASP A 196 10.71 12.22 -0.64
N GLU A 197 9.66 11.41 -0.54
CA GLU A 197 9.63 10.13 0.18
C GLU A 197 10.43 9.00 -0.49
N GLY A 198 10.93 9.23 -1.71
CA GLY A 198 11.70 8.27 -2.51
C GLY A 198 13.15 8.64 -2.81
N ALA A 199 13.67 9.77 -2.31
CA ALA A 199 15.07 10.13 -2.53
C ALA A 199 15.94 9.63 -1.35
N THR A 200 16.78 8.64 -1.64
CA THR A 200 17.81 8.08 -0.74
C THR A 200 18.83 9.11 -0.32
#